data_AF-A0A268NZP7-F1
#
_entry.id   AF-A0A268NZP7-F1
#
_cell.length_a   1.000
_cell.length_b   1.000
_cell.length_c   1.000
_cell.angle_alpha   90.00
_cell.angle_beta   90.00
_cell.angle_gamma   90.00
#
_symmetry.space_group_name_H-M   'P 1'
#
loop_
_entity.id
_entity.type
_entity.pdbx_description
1 polymer ?
#
loop_
_entity_poly.entity_id
_entity_poly.type
_entity_poly.pdbx_seq_one_letter_code
_entity_poly.pdbx_strand_id
1 'polypeptide(L)'
;MKLELRELAPACTVDERELRRIHRKMDRSRRVTNSHNFNEDGTVKKGKLTWSYSKAYEKLRQQRKELYRKISIQRKMSHEKLANDILALGSDVRVETMRFQLLQKRAKHTTRNKQNGKINRKKRFGKTIANRAPAMLLTIIDRKLGYQENRYLCN
;
A
#
# COMPACT_ATOMS: atom_id res chain seq x y z
N MET A 1 -13.15 31.44 5.38
CA MET A 1 -12.25 30.27 5.31
C MET A 1 -13.09 29.03 5.07
N LYS A 2 -12.93 28.33 3.94
CA LYS A 2 -13.68 27.11 3.65
C LYS A 2 -12.93 25.92 4.28
N LEU A 3 -13.57 25.22 5.20
CA LEU A 3 -13.04 23.99 5.80
C LEU A 3 -13.62 22.78 5.06
N GLU A 4 -12.77 21.88 4.59
CA GLU A 4 -13.18 20.67 3.88
C GLU A 4 -12.42 19.44 4.40
N LEU A 5 -13.15 18.34 4.60
CA LEU A 5 -12.55 17.04 4.93
C LEU A 5 -12.66 16.13 3.71
N ARG A 6 -11.52 15.79 3.11
CA ARG A 6 -11.45 14.93 1.93
C ARG A 6 -10.66 13.65 2.22
N GLU A 7 -11.25 12.51 1.90
CA GLU A 7 -10.54 11.24 1.97
C GLU A 7 -9.56 11.10 0.80
N LEU A 8 -8.33 10.68 1.06
CA LEU A 8 -7.31 10.51 0.02
C LEU A 8 -7.58 9.29 -0.85
N ALA A 9 -7.51 9.44 -2.18
CA ALA A 9 -7.64 8.34 -3.14
C ALA A 9 -8.80 7.34 -2.86
N PRO A 10 -10.06 7.81 -2.71
CA PRO A 10 -11.20 6.99 -2.28
C PRO A 10 -11.53 5.85 -3.23
N ALA A 11 -11.33 6.05 -4.52
CA ALA A 11 -11.54 5.03 -5.53
C ALA A 11 -10.43 3.96 -5.59
N CYS A 12 -9.28 4.17 -4.92
CA CYS A 12 -8.14 3.28 -4.99
C CYS A 12 -8.27 2.13 -3.99
N THR A 13 -9.16 1.20 -4.30
CA THR A 13 -9.33 -0.04 -3.54
C THR A 13 -8.83 -1.24 -4.34
N VAL A 14 -8.41 -2.27 -3.62
CA VAL A 14 -7.82 -3.47 -4.22
C VAL A 14 -8.86 -4.58 -4.19
N ASP A 15 -8.99 -5.35 -5.28
CA ASP A 15 -9.75 -6.61 -5.20
C ASP A 15 -8.98 -7.64 -4.38
N GLU A 16 -9.28 -7.64 -3.08
CA GLU A 16 -8.68 -8.55 -2.12
C GLU A 16 -9.14 -9.99 -2.29
N ARG A 17 -10.31 -10.22 -2.87
CA ARG A 17 -10.81 -11.56 -3.13
C ARG A 17 -9.98 -12.18 -4.26
N GLU A 18 -9.75 -11.42 -5.32
CA GLU A 18 -8.91 -11.82 -6.43
C GLU A 18 -7.45 -12.02 -5.99
N LEU A 19 -6.84 -11.06 -5.30
CA LEU A 19 -5.47 -11.21 -4.81
C LEU A 19 -5.32 -12.44 -3.92
N ARG A 20 -6.25 -12.69 -2.99
CA ARG A 20 -6.19 -13.90 -2.13
C ARG A 20 -6.25 -15.18 -2.96
N ARG A 21 -7.07 -15.23 -4.02
CA ARG A 21 -7.14 -16.38 -4.92
C ARG A 21 -5.82 -16.59 -5.65
N ILE A 22 -5.24 -15.52 -6.20
CA ILE A 22 -3.94 -15.57 -6.89
C ILE A 22 -2.84 -16.05 -5.93
N HIS A 23 -2.73 -15.45 -4.74
CA HIS A 23 -1.74 -15.85 -3.73
C HIS A 23 -1.85 -17.32 -3.34
N ARG A 24 -3.07 -17.84 -3.13
CA ARG A 24 -3.28 -19.26 -2.81
C ARG A 24 -2.91 -20.18 -3.97
N LYS A 25 -3.25 -19.81 -5.21
CA LYS A 25 -2.85 -20.58 -6.40
C LYS A 25 -1.33 -20.61 -6.57
N MET A 26 -0.67 -19.47 -6.39
CA MET A 26 0.79 -19.37 -6.40
C MET A 26 1.42 -20.24 -5.32
N ASP A 27 0.92 -20.17 -4.08
CA ASP A 27 1.46 -20.96 -2.97
C ASP A 27 1.33 -22.47 -3.22
N ARG A 28 0.18 -22.95 -3.69
CA ARG A 28 -0.02 -24.36 -4.06
C ARG A 28 0.94 -24.79 -5.17
N SER A 29 1.04 -24.02 -6.25
CA SER A 29 1.97 -24.38 -7.34
C SER A 29 3.41 -24.42 -6.85
N ARG A 30 3.82 -23.47 -6.01
CA ARG A 30 5.17 -23.44 -5.44
C ARG A 30 5.43 -24.66 -4.55
N ARG A 31 4.45 -25.08 -3.74
CA ARG A 31 4.56 -26.26 -2.87
C ARG A 31 4.70 -27.55 -3.68
N VAL A 32 3.91 -27.72 -4.73
CA VAL A 32 3.96 -28.90 -5.60
C VAL A 32 5.31 -28.99 -6.32
N THR A 33 5.76 -27.89 -6.93
CA THR A 33 7.03 -27.86 -7.69
C THR A 33 8.26 -28.00 -6.79
N ASN A 34 8.14 -27.67 -5.49
CA ASN A 34 9.27 -27.65 -4.56
C ASN A 34 8.96 -28.45 -3.29
N SER A 35 8.34 -29.62 -3.41
CA SER A 35 7.93 -30.45 -2.27
C SER A 35 9.09 -30.75 -1.31
N HIS A 36 10.29 -30.97 -1.85
CA HIS A 36 11.53 -31.19 -1.09
C HIS A 36 11.92 -30.04 -0.16
N ASN A 37 11.43 -28.81 -0.39
CA ASN A 37 11.71 -27.64 0.45
C ASN A 37 10.76 -27.51 1.65
N PHE A 38 9.79 -28.41 1.81
CA PHE A 38 8.83 -28.39 2.91
C PHE A 38 9.04 -29.59 3.84
N ASN A 39 8.78 -29.37 5.11
CA ASN A 39 8.68 -30.40 6.14
C ASN A 39 7.31 -31.10 6.06
N GLU A 40 7.17 -32.23 6.75
CA GLU A 40 5.90 -32.97 6.83
C GLU A 40 4.77 -32.14 7.45
N ASP A 41 5.09 -31.25 8.39
CA ASP A 41 4.15 -30.29 9.00
C ASP A 41 3.77 -29.12 8.06
N GLY A 42 4.29 -29.09 6.84
CA GLY A 42 4.04 -28.07 5.82
C GLY A 42 4.81 -26.75 6.03
N THR A 43 5.70 -26.68 7.01
CA THR A 43 6.63 -25.55 7.19
C THR A 43 7.76 -25.60 6.17
N VAL A 44 8.38 -24.44 5.89
CA VAL A 44 9.51 -24.34 4.96
C VAL A 44 10.77 -24.77 5.70
N LYS A 45 11.58 -25.64 5.09
CA LYS A 45 12.89 -26.06 5.64
C LYS A 45 13.80 -24.86 5.87
N LYS A 46 14.63 -24.91 6.91
CA LYS A 46 15.62 -23.87 7.19
C LYS A 46 16.82 -24.00 6.25
N GLY A 47 17.45 -22.87 5.92
CA GLY A 47 18.67 -22.83 5.09
C GLY A 47 18.46 -22.25 3.70
N LYS A 48 19.49 -22.35 2.87
CA LYS A 48 19.46 -21.88 1.47
C LYS A 48 18.66 -22.88 0.65
N LEU A 49 17.53 -22.44 0.10
CA LEU A 49 16.63 -23.25 -0.73
C LEU A 49 16.65 -22.76 -2.17
N THR A 50 16.63 -23.69 -3.12
CA THR A 50 16.41 -23.41 -4.53
C THR A 50 14.91 -23.46 -4.83
N TRP A 51 14.39 -22.45 -5.54
CA TRP A 51 12.98 -22.40 -5.90
C TRP A 51 12.83 -22.51 -7.40
N SER A 52 12.15 -23.55 -7.86
CA SER A 52 11.69 -23.71 -9.22
C SER A 52 10.23 -23.25 -9.35
N TYR A 53 9.91 -22.56 -10.44
CA TYR A 53 8.58 -22.01 -10.69
C TYR A 53 8.04 -22.54 -12.01
N SER A 54 6.81 -23.06 -11.95
CA SER A 54 6.10 -23.51 -13.16
C SER A 54 5.70 -22.32 -14.04
N LYS A 55 5.46 -22.58 -15.34
CA LYS A 55 4.90 -21.57 -16.25
C LYS A 55 3.56 -21.01 -15.74
N ALA A 56 2.75 -21.85 -15.10
CA ALA A 56 1.49 -21.43 -14.49
C ALA A 56 1.71 -20.49 -13.29
N TYR A 57 2.71 -20.75 -12.45
CA TYR A 57 3.11 -19.85 -11.36
C TYR A 57 3.53 -18.49 -11.90
N GLU A 58 4.36 -18.45 -12.93
CA GLU A 58 4.83 -17.19 -13.51
C GLU A 58 3.69 -16.37 -14.13
N LYS A 59 2.73 -17.03 -14.80
CA LYS A 59 1.51 -16.36 -15.27
C LYS A 59 0.73 -15.70 -14.13
N LEU A 60 0.53 -16.40 -13.01
CA LEU A 60 -0.13 -15.85 -11.82
C LEU A 60 0.67 -14.70 -11.19
N ARG A 61 2.00 -14.81 -11.18
CA ARG A 61 2.90 -13.75 -10.69
C ARG A 61 2.75 -12.48 -11.52
N GLN A 62 2.66 -12.60 -12.84
CA GLN A 62 2.42 -11.45 -13.74
C GLN A 62 1.04 -10.85 -13.52
N GLN A 63 -0.02 -11.67 -13.38
CA GLN A 63 -1.36 -11.18 -13.04
C GLN A 63 -1.35 -10.38 -11.73
N ARG A 64 -0.70 -10.89 -10.69
CA ARG A 64 -0.53 -10.19 -9.42
C ARG A 64 0.18 -8.85 -9.60
N LYS A 65 1.29 -8.84 -10.36
CA LYS A 65 2.06 -7.62 -10.64
C LYS A 65 1.20 -6.58 -11.34
N GLU A 66 0.41 -7.01 -12.32
CA GLU A 66 -0.47 -6.14 -13.10
C GLU A 66 -1.57 -5.51 -12.25
N LEU A 67 -2.19 -6.28 -11.35
CA LEU A 67 -3.16 -5.74 -10.38
C LEU A 67 -2.53 -4.61 -9.54
N TYR A 68 -1.36 -4.86 -8.95
CA TYR A 68 -0.66 -3.83 -8.18
C TYR A 68 -0.26 -2.61 -9.02
N ARG A 69 0.15 -2.82 -10.28
CA ARG A 69 0.50 -1.73 -11.21
C ARG A 69 -0.71 -0.82 -11.46
N LYS A 70 -1.86 -1.39 -11.79
CA LYS A 70 -3.12 -0.63 -12.03
C LYS A 70 -3.48 0.25 -10.84
N ILE A 71 -3.45 -0.31 -9.63
CA ILE A 71 -3.78 0.43 -8.41
C ILE A 71 -2.75 1.53 -8.14
N SER A 72 -1.47 1.27 -8.39
CA SER A 72 -0.42 2.29 -8.23
C SER A 72 -0.63 3.48 -9.15
N ILE A 73 -0.98 3.22 -10.41
CA ILE A 73 -1.29 4.25 -11.39
C ILE A 73 -2.53 5.02 -10.97
N GLN A 74 -3.58 4.34 -10.51
CA GLN A 74 -4.79 4.98 -10.03
C GLN A 74 -4.53 5.94 -8.86
N ARG A 75 -3.71 5.52 -7.88
CA ARG A 75 -3.29 6.38 -6.76
C ARG A 75 -2.54 7.61 -7.26
N LYS A 76 -1.56 7.41 -8.16
CA LYS A 76 -0.79 8.52 -8.75
C LYS A 76 -1.72 9.49 -9.46
N MET A 77 -2.60 9.02 -10.34
CA MET A 77 -3.56 9.89 -11.05
C MET A 77 -4.49 10.65 -10.10
N SER A 78 -4.98 9.98 -9.04
CA SER A 78 -5.82 10.64 -8.03
C SER A 78 -5.07 11.76 -7.32
N HIS A 79 -3.81 11.53 -6.96
CA HIS A 79 -2.98 12.49 -6.25
C HIS A 79 -2.49 13.63 -7.15
N GLU A 80 -2.22 13.36 -8.42
CA GLU A 80 -1.90 14.40 -9.41
C GLU A 80 -3.06 15.40 -9.58
N LYS A 81 -4.31 14.89 -9.62
CA LYS A 81 -5.51 15.73 -9.67
C LYS A 81 -5.67 16.54 -8.39
N LEU A 82 -5.61 15.88 -7.23
CA LEU A 82 -5.71 16.57 -5.94
C LEU A 82 -4.61 17.62 -5.73
N ALA A 83 -3.39 17.36 -6.17
CA ALA A 83 -2.30 18.33 -6.10
C ALA A 83 -2.59 19.55 -6.98
N ASN A 84 -3.16 19.38 -8.18
CA ASN A 84 -3.59 20.52 -8.99
C ASN A 84 -4.69 21.33 -8.30
N ASP A 85 -5.67 20.65 -7.69
CA ASP A 85 -6.74 21.32 -6.93
C ASP A 85 -6.14 22.16 -5.79
N ILE A 86 -5.17 21.62 -5.05
CA ILE A 86 -4.49 22.32 -3.95
C ILE A 86 -3.71 23.54 -4.48
N LEU A 87 -2.92 23.36 -5.55
CA LEU A 87 -2.11 24.45 -6.11
C LEU A 87 -2.94 25.55 -6.75
N ALA A 88 -4.15 25.25 -7.22
CA ALA A 88 -5.09 26.26 -7.69
C ALA A 88 -5.60 27.15 -6.56
N LEU A 89 -5.57 26.68 -5.30
CA LEU A 89 -5.93 27.47 -4.12
C LEU A 89 -4.77 28.35 -3.64
N GLY A 90 -3.53 27.91 -3.84
CA GLY A 90 -2.33 28.68 -3.48
C GLY A 90 -1.05 27.84 -3.49
N SER A 91 0.10 28.53 -3.46
CA SER A 91 1.44 27.93 -3.46
C SER A 91 2.03 27.71 -2.07
N ASP A 92 1.53 28.39 -1.03
CA ASP A 92 1.97 28.19 0.37
C ASP A 92 1.20 27.03 1.03
N VAL A 93 1.81 25.84 1.01
CA VAL A 93 1.21 24.60 1.55
C VAL A 93 1.91 24.18 2.84
N ARG A 94 1.22 24.33 3.98
CA ARG A 94 1.69 23.84 5.29
C ARG A 94 1.08 22.48 5.61
N VAL A 95 1.91 21.52 6.00
CA VAL A 95 1.49 20.14 6.29
C VAL A 95 1.97 19.74 7.69
N GLU A 96 1.10 19.08 8.45
CA GLU A 96 1.48 18.49 9.74
C GLU A 96 2.46 17.33 9.58
N THR A 97 3.50 17.30 10.42
CA THR A 97 4.50 16.23 10.41
C THR A 97 3.90 14.91 10.91
N MET A 98 3.58 14.00 9.99
CA MET A 98 3.07 12.66 10.31
C MET A 98 4.13 11.56 10.15
N ARG A 99 4.31 10.72 11.18
CA ARG A 99 5.20 9.53 11.13
C ARG A 99 4.45 8.29 10.61
N PHE A 100 4.29 8.17 9.29
CA PHE A 100 3.56 7.04 8.67
C PHE A 100 4.11 5.65 9.05
N GLN A 101 5.42 5.53 9.26
CA GLN A 101 6.06 4.29 9.71
C GLN A 101 5.54 3.82 11.08
N LEU A 102 5.20 4.75 11.98
CA LEU A 102 4.63 4.42 13.28
C LEU A 102 3.16 3.96 13.14
N LEU A 103 2.40 4.59 12.24
CA LEU A 103 1.02 4.19 11.94
C LEU A 103 0.93 2.80 11.31
N GLN A 104 1.94 2.41 10.51
CA GLN A 104 2.01 1.08 9.93
C GLN A 104 2.16 -0.01 11.00
N LYS A 105 2.83 0.28 12.11
CA LYS A 105 3.10 -0.69 13.18
C LYS A 105 1.80 -1.07 13.91
N ARG A 106 1.68 -2.37 14.21
CA ARG A 106 0.60 -2.89 15.05
C ARG A 106 0.82 -2.43 16.50
N ALA A 107 -0.26 -2.07 17.19
CA ALA A 107 -0.19 -1.80 18.63
C ALA A 107 0.45 -2.99 19.40
N LYS A 108 1.38 -2.70 20.30
CA LYS A 108 2.10 -3.72 21.08
C LYS A 108 1.18 -4.36 22.11
N HIS A 109 0.54 -3.55 22.94
CA HIS A 109 -0.28 -4.02 24.05
C HIS A 109 -1.63 -4.57 23.58
N THR A 110 -2.10 -5.61 24.27
CA THR A 110 -3.44 -6.16 24.09
C THR A 110 -4.32 -5.51 25.14
N THR A 111 -5.38 -4.82 24.72
CA THR A 111 -6.38 -4.27 25.64
C THR A 111 -7.62 -5.15 25.66
N ARG A 112 -8.29 -5.21 26.80
CA ARG A 112 -9.58 -5.91 26.96
C ARG A 112 -10.67 -4.89 27.20
N ASN A 113 -11.87 -5.18 26.71
CA ASN A 113 -13.06 -4.41 26.99
C ASN A 113 -13.46 -4.66 28.46
N LYS A 114 -13.71 -3.57 29.21
CA LYS A 114 -13.96 -3.61 30.66
C LYS A 114 -15.30 -4.26 31.00
N GLN A 115 -16.28 -4.18 30.10
CA GLN A 115 -17.64 -4.66 30.32
C GLN A 115 -17.81 -6.13 29.92
N ASN A 116 -17.22 -6.57 28.81
CA ASN A 116 -17.42 -7.92 28.27
C ASN A 116 -16.17 -8.81 28.27
N GLY A 117 -15.04 -8.32 28.76
CA GLY A 117 -13.77 -9.07 28.87
C GLY A 117 -13.09 -9.44 27.54
N LYS A 118 -13.72 -9.15 26.39
CA LYS A 118 -13.22 -9.51 25.06
C LYS A 118 -11.96 -8.69 24.71
N ILE A 119 -11.04 -9.33 24.00
CA ILE A 119 -9.83 -8.67 23.51
C ILE A 119 -10.20 -7.67 22.41
N ASN A 120 -9.79 -6.42 22.58
CA ASN A 120 -9.98 -5.39 21.56
C ASN A 120 -9.10 -5.65 20.35
N ARG A 121 -9.63 -5.34 19.16
CA ARG A 121 -8.87 -5.41 17.92
C ARG A 121 -7.71 -4.42 17.97
N LYS A 122 -6.48 -4.93 17.83
CA LYS A 122 -5.31 -4.06 17.67
C LYS A 122 -5.42 -3.27 16.36
N LYS A 123 -5.28 -1.94 16.43
CA LYS A 123 -5.27 -1.04 15.26
C LYS A 123 -4.15 -1.44 14.29
N ARG A 124 -4.43 -1.40 12.98
CA ARG A 124 -3.52 -1.80 11.89
C ARG A 124 -3.76 -0.89 10.67
N PHE A 125 -2.97 0.17 10.51
CA PHE A 125 -3.17 1.12 9.40
C PHE A 125 -2.37 0.79 8.14
N GLY A 126 -1.48 -0.21 8.15
CA GLY A 126 -0.61 -0.50 6.99
C GLY A 126 -1.35 -0.69 5.67
N LYS A 127 -2.53 -1.32 5.70
CA LYS A 127 -3.37 -1.48 4.52
C LYS A 127 -4.00 -0.16 4.05
N THR A 128 -4.52 0.62 4.99
CA THR A 128 -5.05 1.96 4.70
C THR A 128 -3.95 2.85 4.13
N ILE A 129 -2.76 2.87 4.74
CA ILE A 129 -1.62 3.64 4.25
C ILE A 129 -1.24 3.22 2.82
N ALA A 130 -1.24 1.91 2.51
CA ALA A 130 -0.95 1.42 1.17
C ALA A 130 -2.00 1.85 0.12
N ASN A 131 -3.27 1.95 0.50
CA ASN A 131 -4.34 2.38 -0.40
C ASN A 131 -4.38 3.90 -0.56
N ARG A 132 -4.23 4.65 0.53
CA ARG A 132 -4.34 6.11 0.58
C ARG A 132 -3.07 6.81 0.10
N ALA A 133 -1.91 6.20 0.33
CA ALA A 133 -0.58 6.69 -0.06
C ALA A 133 -0.35 8.19 0.21
N PRO A 134 -0.53 8.68 1.45
CA PRO A 134 -0.42 10.11 1.77
C PRO A 134 0.97 10.70 1.44
N ALA A 135 2.04 9.95 1.67
CA ALA A 135 3.39 10.38 1.32
C ALA A 135 3.56 10.64 -0.19
N MET A 136 2.87 9.89 -1.05
CA MET A 136 2.91 10.09 -2.51
C MET A 136 2.30 11.44 -2.90
N LEU A 137 1.21 11.85 -2.24
CA LEU A 137 0.62 13.17 -2.47
C LEU A 137 1.61 14.28 -2.14
N LEU A 138 2.27 14.20 -0.97
CA LEU A 138 3.27 15.18 -0.55
C LEU A 138 4.41 15.30 -1.55
N THR A 139 4.96 14.17 -2.00
CA THR A 139 5.99 14.15 -3.04
C THR A 139 5.52 14.77 -4.36
N ILE A 140 4.25 14.58 -4.74
CA ILE A 140 3.70 15.18 -5.96
C ILE A 140 3.53 16.69 -5.81
N ILE A 141 3.04 17.17 -4.68
CA ILE A 141 2.89 18.60 -4.39
C ILE A 141 4.26 19.28 -4.42
N ASP A 142 5.22 18.74 -3.68
CA ASP A 142 6.61 19.24 -3.61
C ASP A 142 7.24 19.36 -5.00
N ARG A 143 7.16 18.28 -5.79
CA ARG A 143 7.63 18.27 -7.19
C ARG A 143 6.99 19.37 -8.05
N LYS A 144 5.70 19.65 -7.87
CA LYS A 144 4.99 20.65 -8.68
C LYS A 144 5.30 22.08 -8.23
N LEU A 145 5.44 22.32 -6.94
CA LEU A 145 5.88 23.61 -6.41
C LEU A 145 7.28 23.96 -6.93
N GLY A 146 8.21 23.00 -6.94
CA GLY A 146 9.54 23.19 -7.51
C GLY A 146 9.53 23.57 -8.99
N TYR A 147 8.51 23.18 -9.77
CA TYR A 147 8.37 23.65 -11.15
C TYR A 147 7.88 25.09 -11.25
N GLN A 148 7.06 25.55 -10.29
CA GLN A 148 6.59 26.93 -10.28
C GLN A 148 7.74 27.88 -9.91
N GLU A 149 8.51 27.56 -8.88
CA GLU A 149 9.67 28.35 -8.46
C GLU A 149 10.70 28.49 -9.58
N ASN A 150 11.05 27.38 -10.24
CA ASN A 150 11.96 27.41 -11.39
C ASN A 150 11.44 28.19 -12.60
N ARG A 151 10.12 28.37 -12.73
CA ARG A 151 9.50 29.17 -13.80
C ARG A 151 9.67 30.68 -13.58
N TYR A 152 9.84 31.13 -12.34
CA TYR A 152 10.09 32.53 -11.98
C TYR A 152 11.58 32.88 -11.88
N LEU A 153 12.48 31.88 -11.92
CA LEU A 153 13.94 32.06 -11.92
C LEU A 153 14.55 32.18 -13.34
N CYS A 154 13.75 31.98 -14.39
CA CYS A 154 14.10 32.36 -15.75
C CYS A 154 13.45 33.71 -16.07
N ASN A 155 13.96 34.80 -15.51
CA ASN A 155 13.84 36.18 -15.99
C ASN A 155 14.95 37.02 -15.36
#